data_AF-A0A7K2ZFY2-F1
#
_entry.id   AF-A0A7K2ZFY2-F1
#
_cell.length_a   1.000
_cell.length_b   1.000
_cell.length_c   1.000
_cell.angle_alpha   90.00
_cell.angle_beta   90.00
_cell.angle_gamma   90.00
#
_symmetry.space_group_name_H-M   'P 1'
#
loop_
_entity.id
_entity.type
_entity.pdbx_description
1 polymer ?
#
loop_
_entity_poly.entity_id
_entity_poly.type
_entity_poly.pdbx_seq_one_letter_code
_entity_poly.pdbx_strand_id
1 'polypeptide(L)'
;RAYLRRRGITATIPERTDQLAGRRRRHERPCTFDKSVYRRRNVVERCFHRLKQWRGIATRYDKRPDRYRAAITLASTLIWLET
;
A
#
# COMPACT_ATOMS: atom_id res chain seq x y z
N ARG A 1 -10.81 -2.21 19.48
CA ARG A 1 -11.47 -1.86 18.20
C ARG A 1 -12.77 -1.05 18.33
N ALA A 2 -13.43 -0.99 19.50
CA ALA A 2 -14.65 -0.20 19.68
C ALA A 2 -14.50 1.27 19.20
N TYR A 3 -13.36 1.89 19.49
CA TYR A 3 -13.01 3.23 18.97
C TYR A 3 -13.08 3.34 17.43
N LEU A 4 -12.46 2.42 16.70
CA LEU A 4 -12.46 2.42 15.23
C LEU A 4 -13.85 2.15 14.66
N ARG A 5 -14.61 1.21 15.25
CA ARG A 5 -15.99 0.90 14.84
C ARG A 5 -16.93 2.09 15.05
N ARG A 6 -16.82 2.79 16.19
CA ARG A 6 -17.58 4.03 16.45
C ARG A 6 -17.34 5.11 15.40
N ARG A 7 -16.16 5.11 14.76
CA ARG A 7 -15.79 6.05 13.69
C ARG A 7 -16.04 5.51 12.28
N GLY A 8 -16.65 4.33 12.13
CA GLY A 8 -16.88 3.72 10.82
C GLY A 8 -15.61 3.31 10.06
N ILE A 9 -14.47 3.22 10.76
CA ILE A 9 -13.18 2.87 10.13
C ILE A 9 -13.11 1.35 9.94
N THR A 10 -13.20 0.91 8.69
CA THR A 10 -13.14 -0.50 8.28
C THR A 10 -11.70 -0.98 8.14
N ALA A 11 -11.49 -2.30 8.29
CA ALA A 11 -10.19 -2.92 8.06
C ALA A 11 -9.91 -3.02 6.55
N THR A 12 -8.88 -2.32 6.07
CA THR A 12 -8.44 -2.39 4.67
C THR A 12 -7.47 -3.54 4.42
N ILE A 13 -6.81 -4.06 5.45
CA ILE A 13 -5.83 -5.15 5.35
C ILE A 13 -6.50 -6.45 5.83
N PRO A 14 -6.27 -7.60 5.15
CA PRO A 14 -6.81 -8.87 5.60
C PRO A 14 -6.24 -9.26 6.97
N GLU A 15 -7.05 -9.93 7.79
CA GLU A 15 -6.54 -10.56 9.00
C GLU A 15 -5.58 -11.70 8.66
N ARG A 16 -4.52 -11.84 9.46
CA ARG A 16 -3.60 -12.97 9.34
C ARG A 16 -4.32 -14.28 9.66
N THR A 17 -3.91 -15.37 9.02
CA THR A 17 -4.58 -16.67 9.11
C THR A 17 -4.60 -17.23 10.54
N ASP A 18 -3.52 -17.03 11.30
CA ASP A 18 -3.41 -17.39 12.72
C ASP A 18 -4.41 -16.63 13.60
N GLN A 19 -4.61 -15.34 13.32
CA GLN A 19 -5.58 -14.50 14.02
C GLN A 19 -7.02 -14.93 13.73
N LEU A 20 -7.33 -15.27 12.47
CA LEU A 20 -8.63 -15.82 12.09
C LEU A 20 -8.90 -17.15 12.80
N ALA A 21 -7.92 -18.05 12.87
CA ALA A 21 -8.04 -19.32 13.59
C ALA A 21 -8.26 -19.10 15.11
N GLY A 22 -7.55 -18.15 15.71
CA GLY A 22 -7.77 -17.73 17.10
C GLY A 22 -9.18 -17.18 17.34
N ARG A 23 -9.71 -16.36 16.43
CA ARG A 23 -11.07 -15.83 16.52
C ARG A 23 -12.14 -16.90 16.41
N ARG A 24 -11.97 -17.84 15.48
CA ARG A 24 -12.89 -18.98 15.31
C ARG A 24 -12.99 -19.80 16.59
N ARG A 25 -11.86 -20.06 17.27
CA ARG A 25 -11.83 -20.76 18.57
C ARG A 25 -12.58 -20.02 19.68
N ARG A 26 -12.63 -18.68 19.63
CA ARG A 26 -13.35 -17.83 20.60
C ARG A 26 -14.75 -17.42 20.15
N HIS A 27 -15.26 -18.00 19.05
CA HIS A 27 -16.53 -17.63 18.44
C HIS A 27 -16.69 -16.12 18.14
N GLU A 28 -15.57 -15.45 17.85
CA GLU A 28 -15.55 -14.02 17.50
C GLU A 28 -15.75 -13.80 16.00
N ARG A 29 -16.58 -12.82 15.65
CA ARG A 29 -16.76 -12.42 14.24
C ARG A 29 -15.45 -11.82 13.66
N PRO A 30 -15.03 -12.24 12.46
CA PRO A 30 -13.93 -11.59 11.74
C PRO A 30 -14.23 -10.13 11.42
N CYS A 31 -13.19 -9.35 11.17
CA CYS A 31 -13.31 -7.99 10.65
C CYS A 31 -13.90 -8.02 9.24
N THR A 32 -14.76 -7.05 8.95
CA THR A 32 -15.23 -6.79 7.59
C THR A 32 -14.02 -6.38 6.75
N PHE A 33 -13.73 -7.15 5.70
CA PHE A 33 -12.63 -6.93 4.78
C PHE A 33 -13.13 -7.07 3.35
N ASP A 34 -12.90 -6.04 2.54
CA ASP A 34 -13.25 -6.04 1.12
C ASP A 34 -12.03 -6.42 0.27
N LYS A 35 -12.06 -7.64 -0.26
CA LYS A 35 -11.03 -8.19 -1.15
C LYS A 35 -10.88 -7.37 -2.44
N SER A 36 -11.98 -6.82 -2.98
CA SER A 36 -11.97 -6.09 -4.24
C SER A 36 -11.24 -4.76 -4.08
N VAL A 37 -11.50 -4.05 -2.99
CA VAL A 37 -10.82 -2.80 -2.63
C VAL A 37 -9.34 -3.06 -2.37
N TYR A 38 -9.01 -4.11 -1.62
CA TYR A 38 -7.61 -4.46 -1.35
C TYR A 38 -6.83 -4.81 -2.61
N ARG A 39 -7.46 -5.47 -3.59
CA ARG A 39 -6.83 -5.82 -4.89
C ARG A 39 -6.35 -4.58 -5.66
N ARG A 40 -7.02 -3.43 -5.50
CA ARG A 40 -6.62 -2.16 -6.16
C ARG A 40 -5.23 -1.67 -5.71
N ARG A 41 -4.73 -2.11 -4.54
CA ARG A 41 -3.37 -1.80 -4.06
C ARG A 41 -2.29 -2.22 -5.07
N ASN A 42 -2.50 -3.31 -5.80
CA ASN A 42 -1.55 -3.81 -6.79
C ASN A 42 -1.19 -2.77 -7.88
N VAL A 43 -2.12 -1.86 -8.21
CA VAL A 43 -1.84 -0.77 -9.16
C VAL A 43 -0.77 0.16 -8.61
N VAL A 44 -0.93 0.57 -7.35
CA VAL A 44 0.02 1.44 -6.65
C VAL A 44 1.36 0.72 -6.46
N GLU A 45 1.35 -0.55 -6.06
CA GLU A 45 2.57 -1.33 -5.86
C GLU A 45 3.37 -1.51 -7.15
N ARG A 46 2.70 -1.80 -8.27
CA ARG A 46 3.37 -1.90 -9.58
C ARG A 46 3.97 -0.56 -10.01
N CYS A 47 3.28 0.55 -9.74
CA CYS A 47 3.81 1.89 -10.00
C CYS A 47 5.11 2.15 -9.20
N PHE A 48 5.10 1.90 -7.88
CA PHE A 48 6.30 2.03 -7.06
C PHE A 48 7.40 1.05 -7.44
N HIS A 49 7.05 -0.16 -7.88
CA HIS A 49 8.02 -1.13 -8.37
C HIS A 49 8.75 -0.62 -9.62
N ARG A 50 8.02 -0.03 -10.59
CA ARG A 50 8.63 0.61 -11.77
C ARG A 50 9.52 1.80 -11.37
N LEU A 51 9.06 2.67 -10.47
CA LEU A 51 9.87 3.78 -9.95
C LEU A 51 11.17 3.30 -9.29
N LYS A 52 11.14 2.17 -8.58
CA LYS A 52 12.32 1.60 -7.92
C LYS A 52 13.31 0.91 -8.85
N GLN A 53 13.00 0.71 -10.13
CA GLN A 53 14.00 0.28 -11.12
C GLN A 53 15.10 1.33 -11.30
N TRP A 54 14.77 2.59 -11.01
CA TRP A 54 15.69 3.71 -11.06
C TRP A 54 16.50 3.72 -9.75
N ARG A 55 17.72 3.18 -9.80
CA ARG A 55 18.57 3.01 -8.60
C ARG A 55 18.68 4.28 -7.76
N GLY A 56 18.89 5.45 -8.37
CA GLY A 56 18.99 6.72 -7.66
C GLY A 56 17.73 7.09 -6.85
N ILE A 57 16.54 6.74 -7.34
CA ILE A 57 15.27 6.93 -6.65
C ILE A 57 15.10 5.91 -5.52
N ALA A 58 15.43 4.63 -5.81
CA ALA A 58 15.28 3.53 -4.86
C ALA A 58 16.15 3.69 -3.61
N THR A 59 17.41 4.12 -3.79
CA THR A 59 18.35 4.34 -2.70
C THR A 59 18.33 5.75 -2.14
N ARG A 60 17.62 6.68 -2.79
CA ARG A 60 17.54 8.10 -2.42
C ARG A 60 18.93 8.75 -2.34
N TYR A 61 19.68 8.70 -3.44
CA TYR A 61 21.01 9.32 -3.49
C TYR A 61 20.99 10.85 -3.49
N ASP A 62 19.91 11.47 -3.96
CA ASP A 62 19.75 12.91 -3.89
C ASP A 62 19.62 13.39 -2.45
N LYS A 63 20.66 14.08 -1.96
CA LYS A 63 20.69 14.70 -0.63
C LYS A 63 19.72 15.88 -0.50
N ARG A 64 19.39 16.54 -1.62
CA ARG A 64 18.50 17.70 -1.62
C ARG A 64 17.08 17.30 -2.06
N PRO A 65 16.03 17.77 -1.36
CA PRO A 65 14.66 17.36 -1.60
C PRO A 65 14.11 17.83 -2.95
N ASP A 66 14.55 18.98 -3.45
CA ASP A 66 14.23 19.53 -4.76
C ASP A 66 14.72 18.60 -5.89
N ARG A 67 15.98 18.14 -5.81
CA ARG A 67 16.56 17.23 -6.80
C ARG A 67 15.87 15.87 -6.78
N TYR A 68 15.62 15.33 -5.59
CA TYR A 68 14.88 14.08 -5.45
C TYR A 68 13.46 14.17 -6.03
N ARG A 69 12.76 15.29 -5.79
CA ARG A 69 11.43 15.53 -6.34
C ARG A 69 11.47 15.65 -7.87
N ALA A 70 12.46 16.35 -8.42
CA ALA A 70 12.64 16.45 -9.87
C ALA A 70 12.87 15.06 -10.50
N ALA A 71 13.72 14.23 -9.90
CA ALA A 71 13.98 12.87 -10.35
C ALA A 71 12.72 11.99 -10.32
N ILE A 72 11.92 12.04 -9.24
CA ILE A 72 10.63 11.33 -9.17
C ILE A 72 9.67 11.82 -10.25
N THR A 73 9.58 13.14 -10.45
CA THR A 73 8.66 13.73 -11.43
C THR A 73 9.04 13.30 -12.85
N LEU A 74 10.32 13.34 -13.19
CA LEU A 74 10.84 12.87 -14.47
C LEU A 74 10.56 11.38 -14.68
N ALA A 75 10.93 10.53 -13.72
CA ALA A 75 10.69 9.09 -13.82
C ALA A 75 9.19 8.75 -13.93
N SER A 76 8.34 9.45 -13.18
CA SER A 76 6.88 9.28 -13.26
C SER A 76 6.34 9.68 -14.63
N THR A 77 6.86 10.75 -15.22
CA THR A 77 6.47 11.22 -16.56
C THR A 77 6.88 10.20 -17.63
N LEU A 78 8.09 9.65 -17.55
CA LEU A 78 8.55 8.62 -18.48
C LEU A 78 7.74 7.33 -18.37
N ILE A 79 7.45 6.90 -17.14
CA ILE A 79 6.58 5.74 -16.85
C ILE A 79 5.18 5.92 -17.45
N TRP A 80 4.67 7.16 -17.43
CA TRP A 80 3.38 7.54 -18.01
C TRP A 80 3.38 7.56 -19.54
N LEU A 81 4.46 8.01 -20.17
CA LEU A 81 4.58 8.02 -21.64
C LEU A 81 4.80 6.63 -22.24
N GLU A 82 5.31 5.69 -21.46
CA GLU A 82 5.51 4.29 -21.88
C GLU A 82 4.21 3.46 -21.78
N THR A 83 3.17 3.97 -21.09
CA THR A 83 1.84 3.34 -20.99
C THR A 83 0.91 3.75 -22.11
#